data_AF-A0A6J4KTV8-F1
#
_entry.id   AF-A0A6J4KTV8-F1
#
_cell.length_a   1.000
_cell.length_b   1.000
_cell.length_c   1.000
_cell.angle_alpha   90.00
_cell.angle_beta   90.00
_cell.angle_gamma   90.00
#
_symmetry.space_group_name_H-M   'P 1'
#
loop_
_entity.id
_entity.type
_entity.pdbx_description
1 polymer ?
#
loop_
_entity_poly.entity_id
_entity_poly.type
_entity_poly.pdbx_seq_one_letter_code
_entity_poly.pdbx_strand_id
1 'polypeptide(L)'
;MSFWVYENRRTHGPQNAHGPQSRVHKGECRYCNDGTGFREAGTHADNDTWHGPFTSLNAATGTARALPGPIHHCRMCSPGSN
;
A
#
# COMPACT_ATOMS: atom_id res chain seq x y z
N MET A 1 14.52 -10.30 -7.59
CA MET A 1 14.73 -9.64 -6.29
C MET A 1 13.38 -9.21 -5.77
N SER A 2 13.00 -9.61 -4.56
CA SER A 2 11.74 -9.18 -3.96
C SER A 2 11.88 -7.76 -3.41
N PHE A 3 11.01 -6.85 -3.82
CA PHE A 3 10.92 -5.50 -3.27
C PHE A 3 9.60 -5.32 -2.52
N TRP A 4 9.48 -4.22 -1.78
CA TRP A 4 8.28 -3.83 -1.06
C TRP A 4 7.78 -2.48 -1.57
N VAL A 5 6.46 -2.32 -1.60
CA VAL A 5 5.80 -1.06 -1.93
C VAL A 5 4.72 -0.81 -0.90
N TYR A 6 4.29 0.43 -0.74
CA TYR A 6 3.06 0.71 -0.01
C TYR A 6 2.16 1.64 -0.81
N GLU A 7 0.86 1.39 -0.71
CA GLU A 7 -0.22 2.18 -1.27
C GLU A 7 -0.67 3.17 -0.20
N ASN A 8 -0.62 4.46 -0.50
CA ASN A 8 -1.14 5.53 0.35
C ASN A 8 -2.50 5.97 -0.17
N ARG A 9 -3.55 5.63 0.56
CA ARG A 9 -4.92 6.06 0.26
C ARG A 9 -5.26 7.29 1.07
N ARG A 10 -5.37 8.45 0.42
CA ARG A 10 -5.63 9.72 1.13
C ARG A 10 -7.11 10.05 1.29
N THR A 11 -7.97 9.42 0.49
CA THR A 11 -9.33 9.94 0.24
C THR A 11 -10.39 9.01 0.78
N HIS A 12 -11.50 9.58 1.26
CA HIS A 12 -12.65 8.80 1.69
C HIS A 12 -13.31 8.13 0.48
N GLY A 13 -13.36 6.81 0.48
CA GLY A 13 -13.97 6.02 -0.59
C GLY A 13 -14.64 4.77 -0.03
N PRO A 14 -15.35 3.98 -0.86
CA PRO A 14 -16.06 2.78 -0.39
C PRO A 14 -15.13 1.71 0.25
N GLN A 15 -13.82 1.76 -0.02
CA GLN A 15 -12.81 0.92 0.64
C GLN A 15 -11.98 1.66 1.69
N ASN A 16 -12.22 2.96 1.84
CA ASN A 16 -11.53 3.86 2.75
C ASN A 16 -12.54 4.79 3.43
N ALA A 17 -13.51 4.23 4.16
CA ALA A 17 -14.52 5.04 4.85
C ALA A 17 -13.92 5.84 6.03
N HIS A 18 -12.80 5.38 6.58
CA HIS A 18 -12.24 5.83 7.86
C HIS A 18 -11.11 6.88 7.73
N GLY A 19 -10.86 7.42 6.54
CA GLY A 19 -9.83 8.44 6.33
C GLY A 19 -8.48 7.85 5.92
N PRO A 20 -7.43 8.67 5.77
CA PRO A 20 -6.20 8.23 5.09
C PRO A 20 -5.64 6.95 5.69
N GLN A 21 -5.22 5.99 4.86
CA GLN A 21 -4.72 4.69 5.29
C GLN A 21 -3.65 4.18 4.33
N SER A 22 -2.62 3.55 4.88
CA SER A 22 -1.51 3.00 4.08
C SER A 22 -1.56 1.48 4.08
N ARG A 23 -1.34 0.85 2.92
CA ARG A 23 -1.26 -0.60 2.82
C ARG A 23 0.08 -1.05 2.24
N VAL A 24 0.80 -1.90 2.96
CA VAL A 24 2.12 -2.39 2.54
C VAL A 24 1.98 -3.71 1.78
N HIS A 25 2.66 -3.80 0.65
CA HIS A 25 2.67 -4.93 -0.28
C HIS A 25 4.11 -5.37 -0.62
N LYS A 26 4.27 -6.63 -0.95
CA LYS A 26 5.47 -7.19 -1.60
C LYS A 26 5.29 -7.02 -3.12
N GLY A 27 6.34 -6.74 -3.88
CA GLY A 27 6.29 -6.48 -5.32
C GLY A 27 5.65 -7.62 -6.11
N GLU A 28 6.00 -8.86 -5.77
CA GLU A 28 5.43 -10.10 -6.32
C GLU A 28 3.98 -10.39 -5.90
N CYS A 29 3.29 -9.44 -5.26
CA CYS A 29 1.90 -9.60 -4.87
C CYS A 29 0.97 -9.39 -6.06
N ARG A 30 0.17 -10.41 -6.38
CA ARG A 30 -0.89 -10.36 -7.40
C ARG A 30 -1.90 -9.22 -7.23
N TYR A 31 -2.02 -8.66 -6.02
CA TYR A 31 -2.93 -7.54 -5.74
C TYR A 31 -2.27 -6.17 -5.88
N CYS A 32 -0.94 -6.09 -5.77
CA CYS A 32 -0.21 -4.84 -5.93
C CYS A 32 0.19 -4.59 -7.39
N ASN A 33 0.24 -5.66 -8.21
CA ASN A 33 0.63 -5.60 -9.62
C ASN A 33 1.95 -4.83 -9.80
N ASP A 34 2.99 -5.23 -9.05
CA ASP A 34 4.28 -4.54 -9.00
C ASP A 34 4.23 -3.04 -8.64
N GLY A 35 3.23 -2.62 -7.86
CA GLY A 35 3.03 -1.23 -7.45
C GLY A 35 2.22 -0.40 -8.44
N THR A 36 1.51 -1.05 -9.37
CA THR A 36 0.60 -0.39 -10.31
C THR A 36 -0.88 -0.49 -9.89
N GLY A 37 -1.17 -1.28 -8.84
CA GLY A 37 -2.51 -1.44 -8.28
C GLY A 37 -3.42 -2.41 -9.03
N PHE A 38 -4.54 -2.77 -8.39
CA PHE A 38 -5.58 -3.66 -8.95
C PHE A 38 -6.66 -2.91 -9.75
N ARG A 39 -6.73 -1.59 -9.58
CA ARG A 39 -7.67 -0.73 -10.31
C ARG A 39 -6.85 0.08 -11.30
N GLU A 40 -7.33 0.14 -12.54
CA GLU A 40 -6.76 0.96 -13.61
C GLU A 40 -6.36 2.32 -13.02
N ALA A 41 -5.06 2.64 -13.07
CA ALA A 41 -4.56 3.94 -12.68
C ALA A 41 -5.32 5.00 -13.50
N GLY A 42 -6.31 5.67 -12.90
CA GLY A 42 -7.02 6.69 -13.66
C GLY A 42 -8.40 7.16 -13.22
N THR A 43 -9.14 6.48 -12.34
CA THR A 43 -10.48 7.04 -12.00
C THR A 43 -10.41 8.19 -10.99
N HIS A 44 -9.34 8.27 -10.19
CA HIS A 44 -9.06 9.42 -9.33
C HIS A 44 -7.53 9.57 -9.17
N ALA A 45 -6.95 10.59 -9.80
CA ALA A 45 -5.51 10.84 -9.80
C ALA A 45 -4.89 11.03 -8.39
N ASP A 46 -5.73 11.21 -7.36
CA ASP A 46 -5.30 11.52 -5.99
C ASP A 46 -5.47 10.37 -4.98
N ASN A 47 -6.06 9.23 -5.37
CA ASN A 47 -6.63 8.32 -4.37
C ASN A 47 -5.74 7.15 -3.92
N ASP A 48 -4.67 6.80 -4.63
CA ASP A 48 -3.85 5.63 -4.32
C ASP A 48 -2.39 5.85 -4.77
N THR A 49 -1.61 6.64 -4.02
CA THR A 49 -0.19 6.87 -4.37
C THR A 49 0.67 5.68 -3.95
N TRP A 50 1.38 5.08 -4.90
CA TRP A 50 2.30 3.98 -4.62
C TRP A 50 3.70 4.51 -4.32
N HIS A 51 4.30 4.02 -3.24
CA HIS A 51 5.63 4.38 -2.80
C HIS A 51 6.54 3.15 -2.73
N GLY A 52 7.76 3.29 -3.21
CA GLY A 52 8.76 2.22 -3.31
C GLY A 52 9.62 2.40 -4.56
N PRO A 53 10.41 1.38 -4.97
CA PRO A 53 10.60 0.09 -4.31
C PRO A 53 11.47 0.20 -3.04
N PHE A 54 11.07 -0.50 -1.98
CA PHE A 54 11.83 -0.66 -0.75
C PHE A 54 12.48 -2.05 -0.70
N THR A 55 13.63 -2.14 -0.03
CA THR A 55 14.37 -3.41 0.12
C THR A 55 13.80 -4.32 1.21
N SER A 56 12.98 -3.79 2.13
CA SER A 56 12.43 -4.55 3.25
C SER A 56 11.03 -4.06 3.66
N LEU A 57 10.26 -4.96 4.27
CA LEU A 57 8.96 -4.64 4.89
C LEU A 57 9.11 -3.51 5.93
N ASN A 58 10.18 -3.54 6.73
CA ASN A 58 10.40 -2.55 7.77
C ASN A 58 10.67 -1.16 7.19
N ALA A 59 11.42 -1.06 6.09
CA ALA A 59 11.64 0.22 5.40
C ALA A 59 10.34 0.80 4.81
N ALA A 60 9.54 -0.05 4.15
CA ALA A 60 8.24 0.35 3.62
C ALA A 60 7.28 0.79 4.74
N THR A 61 7.19 0.00 5.82
CA THR A 61 6.33 0.28 6.98
C THR A 61 6.79 1.52 7.73
N GLY A 62 8.10 1.68 7.96
CA GLY A 62 8.67 2.85 8.62
C GLY A 62 8.38 4.15 7.85
N THR A 63 8.42 4.09 6.52
CA THR A 63 8.05 5.23 5.67
C THR A 63 6.55 5.48 5.71
N ALA A 64 5.71 4.44 5.67
CA ALA A 64 4.27 4.55 5.81
C ALA A 64 3.84 5.10 7.19
N ARG A 65 4.62 4.86 8.26
CA ARG A 65 4.40 5.45 9.61
C ARG A 65 4.58 6.95 9.67
N ALA A 66 5.31 7.55 8.73
CA ALA A 66 5.40 8.99 8.63
C ALA A 66 4.10 9.63 8.09
N LEU A 67 3.19 8.83 7.53
CA LEU A 67 1.92 9.30 6.99
C LEU A 67 0.81 9.19 8.04
N PRO A 68 -0.15 10.12 8.03
CA PRO A 68 -1.33 10.03 8.89
C PRO A 68 -2.21 8.85 8.44
N GLY A 69 -2.63 8.02 9.39
CA GLY A 69 -3.54 6.92 9.13
C GLY A 69 -3.09 5.57 9.69
N PRO A 70 -4.00 4.59 9.74
CA PRO A 70 -3.62 3.22 10.06
C PRO A 70 -2.78 2.63 8.91
N ILE A 71 -1.82 1.79 9.29
CA ILE A 71 -1.03 0.99 8.35
C ILE A 71 -1.56 -0.43 8.39
N HIS A 72 -1.87 -0.95 7.23
CA HIS A 72 -2.29 -2.32 7.04
C HIS A 72 -1.23 -3.07 6.25
N HIS A 73 -0.98 -4.33 6.60
CA HIS A 73 -0.22 -5.21 5.74
C HIS A 73 -1.17 -5.97 4.84
N CYS A 74 -0.77 -6.15 3.58
CA CYS A 74 -1.51 -7.05 2.71
C CYS A 74 -1.44 -8.46 3.30
N ARG A 75 -2.60 -9.00 3.71
CA ARG A 75 -2.73 -10.35 4.28
C ARG A 75 -2.15 -11.45 3.39
N MET A 76 -2.06 -11.19 2.08
CA MET A 76 -1.50 -12.10 1.10
C MET A 76 0.03 -11.97 0.99
N CYS A 77 0.59 -10.79 1.27
CA CYS A 77 2.04 -10.58 1.31
C CYS A 77 2.67 -11.01 2.63
N SER A 78 1.91 -10.92 3.71
CA SER A 78 2.36 -11.32 5.05
C SER A 78 1.22 -12.02 5.80
N PRO A 79 1.01 -13.32 5.53
CA PRO A 79 0.04 -14.13 6.27
C PRO A 79 0.61 -14.38 7.68
N GLY A 80 0.36 -13.45 8.60
CA GLY A 80 0.85 -13.55 9.98
C GLY A 80 1.11 -12.21 10.68
N SER A 81 1.17 -11.09 9.95
CA SER A 81 1.15 -9.77 10.59
C SER A 81 -0.30 -9.27 10.70
N ASN A 82 -0.90 -9.57 11.84
CA ASN A 82 -2.19 -9.03 12.29
C ASN A 82 -1.94 -7.79 13.15
#